data_AF-A0AAV5V7P5-F1
#
_entry.id   AF-A0AAV5V7P5-F1
#
_cell.length_a   1.000
_cell.length_b   1.000
_cell.length_c   1.000
_cell.angle_alpha   90.00
_cell.angle_beta   90.00
_cell.angle_gamma   90.00
#
_symmetry.space_group_name_H-M   'P 1'
#
loop_
_entity.id
_entity.type
_entity.pdbx_description
1 polymer ?
#
loop_
_entity_poly.entity_id
_entity_poly.type
_entity_poly.pdbx_seq_one_letter_code
_entity_poly.pdbx_strand_id
1 'polypeptide(L)'
;RTPKSLSPYAIIMLNTACLDLAGAVASWMCISRLVHDHHFSMVFIYIGPCTLLGARWCHAIQCVHIFAVCQSIVFLLVSFAYRLWI
;
A
#
# COMPACT_ATOMS: atom_id res chain seq x y z
N ARG A 1 -25.46 1.22 -22.34
CA ARG A 1 -25.51 2.43 -21.48
C ARG A 1 -25.25 1.98 -20.05
N THR A 2 -24.03 2.14 -19.57
CA THR A 2 -23.68 1.95 -18.16
C THR A 2 -24.41 3.00 -17.32
N PRO A 3 -25.11 2.63 -16.23
CA PRO A 3 -25.87 3.59 -15.44
C PRO A 3 -24.91 4.57 -14.76
N LYS A 4 -25.27 5.86 -14.77
CA LYS A 4 -24.44 6.97 -14.27
C LYS A 4 -24.06 6.86 -12.77
N SER A 5 -24.67 5.93 -12.03
CA SER A 5 -24.33 5.58 -10.65
C SER A 5 -23.01 4.79 -10.50
N LEU A 6 -22.47 4.18 -11.57
CA LEU A 6 -21.19 3.43 -11.48
C LEU A 6 -19.93 4.29 -11.68
N SER A 7 -20.05 5.56 -12.11
CA SER A 7 -18.90 6.45 -12.32
C SER A 7 -18.04 6.64 -11.04
N PRO A 8 -18.62 6.98 -9.87
CA PRO A 8 -17.83 7.11 -8.64
C PRO A 8 -17.22 5.78 -8.18
N TYR A 9 -17.93 4.66 -8.38
CA TYR A 9 -17.43 3.33 -8.05
C TYR A 9 -16.22 2.92 -8.90
N ALA A 10 -16.23 3.24 -10.19
CA ALA A 10 -15.11 2.99 -11.10
C ALA A 10 -13.86 3.81 -10.73
N ILE A 11 -14.03 5.06 -10.30
CA ILE A 11 -12.92 5.91 -9.85
C ILE A 11 -12.26 5.33 -8.59
N ILE A 12 -13.05 4.84 -7.63
CA ILE A 12 -12.52 4.21 -6.42
C ILE A 12 -11.71 2.96 -6.78
N MET A 13 -12.25 2.07 -7.63
CA MET A 13 -11.53 0.87 -8.07
C MET A 13 -10.24 1.20 -8.82
N LEU A 14 -10.24 2.21 -9.70
CA LEU A 14 -9.03 2.62 -10.42
C LEU A 14 -7.95 3.15 -9.46
N ASN A 15 -8.34 3.96 -8.48
CA ASN A 15 -7.41 4.45 -7.46
C ASN A 15 -6.84 3.31 -6.61
N THR A 16 -7.67 2.35 -6.20
CA THR A 16 -7.21 1.14 -5.50
C THR A 16 -6.20 0.35 -6.34
N ALA A 17 -6.48 0.14 -7.63
CA ALA A 17 -5.56 -0.59 -8.52
C ALA A 17 -4.21 0.14 -8.68
N CYS A 18 -4.20 1.46 -8.79
CA CYS A 18 -2.97 2.25 -8.83
C CYS A 18 -2.16 2.12 -7.53
N LEU A 19 -2.84 2.14 -6.37
CA LEU A 19 -2.19 1.97 -5.07
C LEU A 19 -1.66 0.56 -4.88
N ASP A 20 -2.38 -0.46 -5.32
CA ASP A 20 -1.90 -1.85 -5.29
C ASP A 20 -0.67 -2.03 -6.17
N LEU A 21 -0.65 -1.44 -7.37
CA LEU A 21 0.53 -1.47 -8.24
C LEU A 21 1.73 -0.75 -7.59
N ALA A 22 1.51 0.45 -7.04
CA ALA A 22 2.54 1.19 -6.34
C ALA A 22 3.05 0.42 -5.11
N GLY A 23 2.14 -0.21 -4.36
CA GLY A 23 2.45 -1.08 -3.23
C GLY A 23 3.27 -2.30 -3.64
N ALA A 24 2.90 -2.97 -4.73
CA ALA A 24 3.63 -4.13 -5.25
C ALA A 24 5.06 -3.76 -5.69
N VAL A 25 5.23 -2.65 -6.41
CA VAL A 25 6.56 -2.14 -6.80
C VAL A 25 7.37 -1.77 -5.57
N ALA A 26 6.77 -1.07 -4.61
CA ALA A 26 7.44 -0.68 -3.37
C ALA A 26 7.85 -1.91 -2.53
N SER A 27 6.99 -2.93 -2.45
CA SER A 27 7.25 -4.19 -1.76
C SER A 27 8.39 -4.99 -2.43
N TRP A 28 8.38 -5.04 -3.77
CA TRP A 28 9.47 -5.67 -4.52
C TRP A 28 10.80 -4.93 -4.33
N MET A 29 10.77 -3.59 -4.31
CA MET A 29 11.95 -2.77 -4.06
C MET A 29 12.46 -2.88 -2.62
N CYS A 30 11.54 -3.00 -1.65
CA CYS A 30 11.79 -2.94 -0.22
C CYS A 30 11.33 -4.23 0.46
N ILE A 31 12.12 -5.29 0.31
CA ILE A 31 11.97 -6.49 1.12
C ILE A 31 12.49 -6.18 2.53
N SER A 32 11.60 -5.75 3.41
CA SER A 32 11.93 -5.46 4.82
C SER A 32 11.57 -6.65 5.71
N ARG A 33 12.51 -7.08 6.55
CA ARG A 33 12.24 -7.98 7.69
C ARG A 33 12.11 -7.11 8.93
N LEU A 34 10.99 -7.23 9.64
CA LEU A 34 10.84 -6.68 10.99
C LEU A 34 11.35 -7.72 11.98
N VAL A 35 12.43 -7.40 12.69
CA VAL A 35 12.89 -8.22 13.82
C VAL A 35 12.48 -7.51 15.09
N HIS A 36 11.72 -8.20 15.94
CA HIS A 36 11.38 -7.72 17.27
C HIS A 36 12.47 -8.18 18.22
N ASP A 37 13.19 -7.22 18.80
CA ASP A 37 14.15 -7.54 19.85
C ASP A 37 13.41 -7.78 21.20
N HIS A 38 14.02 -8.54 22.10
CA HIS A 38 13.47 -8.85 23.42
C HIS A 38 13.28 -7.58 24.29
N HIS A 39 13.86 -6.46 23.86
CA HIS A 39 13.76 -5.12 24.47
C HIS A 39 12.75 -4.17 23.78
N PHE A 40 11.73 -4.66 23.08
CA PHE A 40 10.73 -3.83 22.36
C PHE A 40 11.31 -2.91 21.27
N SER A 41 12.58 -3.13 20.88
CA SER A 41 13.19 -2.39 19.79
C SER A 41 12.80 -3.05 18.45
N MET A 42 12.25 -2.25 17.55
CA MET A 42 11.86 -2.70 16.22
C MET A 42 12.98 -2.36 15.24
N VAL A 43 13.70 -3.37 14.76
CA VAL A 43 14.78 -3.19 13.78
C VAL A 43 14.26 -3.59 12.40
N PHE A 44 14.31 -2.65 11.46
CA PHE A 44 14.00 -2.89 10.06
C PHE A 44 15.25 -3.28 9.29
N ILE A 45 15.28 -4.51 8.77
CA ILE A 45 16.38 -5.02 7.95
C ILE A 45 15.90 -5.03 6.49
N TYR A 46 16.53 -4.22 5.63
CA TYR A 46 16.20 -4.13 4.21
C TYR A 46 17.13 -5.03 3.39
N ILE A 47 16.56 -6.01 2.68
CA ILE A 47 17.31 -7.00 1.85
C ILE A 47 17.03 -6.77 0.34
N GLY A 48 16.14 -5.84 0.01
CA GLY A 48 15.73 -5.55 -1.38
C GLY A 48 16.70 -4.68 -2.18
N PRO A 49 16.42 -4.48 -3.49
CA PRO A 49 17.21 -3.63 -4.38
C PRO A 49 17.20 -2.15 -3.96
N CYS A 50 16.33 -1.72 -3.05
CA CYS A 50 16.40 -0.38 -2.45
C CYS A 50 17.74 -0.09 -1.76
N THR A 51 18.46 -1.13 -1.32
CA THR A 51 19.76 -1.01 -0.64
C THR A 51 20.83 -0.37 -1.53
N LEU A 52 20.71 -0.52 -2.86
CA LEU A 52 21.59 0.10 -3.85
C LEU A 52 21.46 1.63 -3.91
N LEU A 53 20.28 2.14 -3.57
CA LEU A 53 19.97 3.58 -3.56
C LEU A 53 20.29 4.23 -2.20
N GLY A 54 20.44 3.41 -1.16
CA GLY A 54 20.79 3.81 0.20
C GLY A 54 19.65 3.69 1.22
N ALA A 55 20.02 3.68 2.50
CA ALA A 55 19.11 3.37 3.60
C ALA A 55 17.92 4.33 3.73
N ARG A 56 18.12 5.63 3.46
CA ARG A 56 17.05 6.64 3.53
C ARG A 56 15.96 6.39 2.49
N TRP A 57 16.35 5.95 1.29
CA TRP A 57 15.43 5.61 0.22
C TRP A 57 14.66 4.32 0.52
N CYS A 58 15.31 3.29 1.06
CA CYS A 58 14.59 2.11 1.56
C CYS A 58 13.52 2.48 2.58
N HIS A 59 13.85 3.35 3.55
CA HIS A 59 12.89 3.77 4.56
C HIS A 59 11.73 4.58 3.96
N ALA A 60 12.01 5.46 2.99
CA ALA A 60 10.97 6.20 2.28
C ALA A 60 10.05 5.27 1.47
N ILE A 61 10.60 4.30 0.74
CA ILE A 61 9.84 3.29 -0.01
C ILE A 61 8.99 2.45 0.94
N GLN A 62 9.53 2.07 2.10
CA GLN A 62 8.76 1.37 3.14
C GLN A 62 7.58 2.19 3.64
N CYS A 63 7.77 3.50 3.88
CA CYS A 63 6.66 4.38 4.27
C CYS A 63 5.60 4.48 3.17
N VAL A 64 6.01 4.62 1.90
CA VAL A 64 5.08 4.64 0.75
C VAL A 64 4.30 3.33 0.65
N HIS A 65 4.97 2.20 0.85
CA HIS A 65 4.32 0.88 0.86
C HIS A 65 3.24 0.80 1.95
N ILE A 66 3.56 1.19 3.19
CA ILE A 66 2.60 1.20 4.31
C ILE A 66 1.41 2.12 3.99
N PHE A 67 1.69 3.34 3.49
CA PHE A 67 0.65 4.28 3.11
C PHE A 67 -0.26 3.72 2.02
N ALA A 68 0.31 3.12 0.97
CA ALA A 68 -0.45 2.53 -0.13
C ALA A 68 -1.38 1.39 0.36
N VAL A 69 -0.89 0.53 1.25
CA VAL A 69 -1.70 -0.55 1.85
C VAL A 69 -2.83 0.03 2.71
N CYS A 70 -2.53 0.98 3.59
CA CYS A 70 -3.54 1.62 4.43
C CYS A 70 -4.63 2.31 3.59
N GLN A 71 -4.22 3.07 2.57
CA GLN A 71 -5.14 3.78 1.69
C GLN A 71 -6.01 2.81 0.88
N SER A 72 -5.43 1.69 0.42
CA SER A 72 -6.16 0.65 -0.31
C SER A 72 -7.23 -0.02 0.56
N ILE A 73 -6.92 -0.28 1.84
CA ILE A 73 -7.89 -0.81 2.82
C ILE A 73 -9.07 0.17 3.00
N VAL A 74 -8.78 1.46 3.14
CA VAL A 74 -9.84 2.49 3.27
C VAL A 74 -10.73 2.51 2.03
N PHE A 75 -10.15 2.48 0.83
CA PHE A 75 -10.94 2.45 -0.40
C PHE A 75 -11.74 1.15 -0.57
N LEU A 76 -11.20 0.00 -0.16
CA LEU A 76 -11.92 -1.26 -0.12
C LEU A 76 -13.12 -1.19 0.84
N LEU A 77 -12.93 -0.64 2.05
CA LEU A 77 -14.02 -0.43 3.01
C LEU A 77 -15.10 0.49 2.46
N VAL A 78 -14.73 1.60 1.83
CA VAL A 78 -15.68 2.50 1.16
C VAL A 78 -16.41 1.79 0.02
N SER A 79 -15.72 0.97 -0.77
CA SER A 79 -16.32 0.15 -1.82
C SER A 79 -17.34 -0.86 -1.26
N PHE A 80 -17.03 -1.51 -0.14
CA PHE A 80 -17.96 -2.41 0.55
C PHE A 80 -19.17 -1.67 1.12
N ALA A 81 -18.96 -0.53 1.80
CA ALA A 81 -20.02 0.29 2.35
C ALA A 81 -20.96 0.81 1.24
N TYR A 82 -20.39 1.24 0.11
CA TYR A 82 -21.16 1.68 -1.05
C TYR A 82 -22.04 0.56 -1.64
N ARG A 83 -21.53 -0.67 -1.69
CA ARG A 83 -22.30 -1.85 -2.13
C ARG A 83 -23.35 -2.31 -1.12
N LEU A 84 -23.16 -2.07 0.18
CA LEU A 84 -24.13 -2.44 1.22
C LEU A 84 -25.27 -1.41 1.32
N TRP A 85 -24.98 -0.15 1.01
CA TRP A 85 -25.97 0.93 1.09
C TRP A 85 -26.94 0.96 -0.11
N ILE A 86 -26.52 0.44 -1.26
CA ILE A 86 -27.37 0.27 -2.45
C ILE A 86 -28.25 -0.97 -2.33
#